data_AF-A0A2V8U8S1-F1
#
_entry.id   AF-A0A2V8U8S1-F1
#
_cell.length_a   1.000
_cell.length_b   1.000
_cell.length_c   1.000
_cell.angle_alpha   90.00
_cell.angle_beta   90.00
_cell.angle_gamma   90.00
#
_symmetry.space_group_name_H-M   'P 1'
#
loop_
_entity.id
_entity.type
_entity.pdbx_description
1 polymer ?
#
loop_
_entity_poly.entity_id
_entity_poly.type
_entity_poly.pdbx_seq_one_letter_code
_entity_poly.pdbx_strand_id
1 'polypeptide(L)'
;MKGSFRAIRVKSRKEFEWLIEHVTDEAFRVRDHWEFGTALNESFDKYLVELNQTPNFWELTRRAHMDAVVLRLGRLFDPHPTAISLGNLLRTMKENAVAPSTPLPACHY
;
A
#
# COMPACT_ATOMS: atom_id res chain seq x y z
N MET A 1 -20.10 10.55 -4.48
CA MET A 1 -19.15 11.68 -4.50
C MET A 1 -17.83 11.19 -5.08
N LYS A 2 -17.26 11.87 -6.08
CA LYS A 2 -15.86 11.59 -6.49
C LYS A 2 -14.95 12.10 -5.37
N GLY A 3 -14.29 11.19 -4.64
CA GLY A 3 -13.27 11.57 -3.68
C GLY A 3 -12.11 12.25 -4.39
N SER A 4 -11.55 13.29 -3.79
CA SER A 4 -10.33 13.95 -4.26
C SER A 4 -9.30 13.81 -3.16
N PHE A 5 -8.09 13.33 -3.51
CA PHE A 5 -7.00 13.22 -2.55
C PHE A 5 -6.74 14.56 -1.86
N ARG A 6 -6.14 14.59 -0.68
CA ARG A 6 -5.80 15.83 0.02
C ARG A 6 -4.39 15.75 0.55
N ALA A 7 -3.68 16.87 0.56
CA ALA A 7 -2.38 16.91 1.18
C ALA A 7 -2.50 16.62 2.67
N ILE A 8 -1.54 15.86 3.17
CA ILE A 8 -1.40 15.52 4.58
C ILE A 8 -0.50 16.57 5.21
N ARG A 9 -0.88 17.06 6.39
CA ARG A 9 -0.04 17.96 7.17
C ARG A 9 1.07 17.18 7.86
N VAL A 10 2.25 17.16 7.23
CA VAL A 10 3.46 16.56 7.79
C VAL A 10 4.12 17.51 8.79
N LYS A 11 4.37 17.06 10.02
CA LYS A 11 4.90 17.88 11.12
C LYS A 11 6.39 17.67 11.37
N SER A 12 6.97 16.59 10.86
CA SER A 12 8.38 16.26 11.08
C SER A 12 8.94 15.37 9.97
N ARG A 13 10.27 15.34 9.85
CA ARG A 13 10.98 14.39 8.98
C ARG A 13 10.63 12.94 9.30
N LYS A 14 10.54 12.58 10.59
CA LYS A 14 10.18 11.23 11.03
C LYS A 14 8.78 10.82 10.55
N GLU A 15 7.82 11.73 10.61
CA GLU A 15 6.47 11.49 10.11
C GLU A 15 6.47 11.31 8.58
N PHE A 16 7.28 12.09 7.86
CA PHE A 16 7.44 11.92 6.42
C PHE A 16 8.04 10.56 6.05
N GLU A 17 9.15 10.17 6.67
CA GLU A 17 9.81 8.88 6.44
C GLU A 17 8.84 7.72 6.73
N TRP A 18 8.11 7.81 7.84
CA TRP A 18 7.07 6.84 8.18
C TRP A 18 5.95 6.73 7.14
N LEU A 19 5.49 7.85 6.57
CA LEU A 19 4.47 7.83 5.50
C LEU A 19 4.98 7.11 4.25
N ILE A 20 6.24 7.32 3.87
CA ILE A 20 6.88 6.64 2.74
C ILE A 20 7.00 5.14 3.00
N GLU A 21 7.50 4.77 4.19
CA GLU A 21 7.60 3.37 4.61
C GLU A 21 6.23 2.70 4.62
N HIS A 22 5.21 3.35 5.18
CA HIS A 22 3.86 2.80 5.25
C HIS A 22 3.26 2.50 3.87
N VAL A 23 3.34 3.46 2.93
CA VAL A 23 2.83 3.26 1.56
C VAL A 23 3.61 2.15 0.84
N THR A 24 4.92 2.09 1.06
CA THR A 24 5.80 1.05 0.50
C THR A 24 5.44 -0.33 1.04
N ASP A 25 5.26 -0.46 2.35
CA ASP A 25 4.86 -1.70 3.03
C ASP A 25 3.51 -2.20 2.53
N GLU A 26 2.52 -1.32 2.39
CA GLU A 26 1.21 -1.72 1.88
C GLU A 26 1.30 -2.19 0.42
N ALA A 27 2.13 -1.57 -0.42
CA ALA A 27 2.35 -2.00 -1.79
C ALA A 27 3.04 -3.38 -1.87
N PHE A 28 4.06 -3.62 -1.06
CA PHE A 28 4.70 -4.94 -1.00
C PHE A 28 3.74 -6.02 -0.50
N ARG A 29 2.98 -5.74 0.55
CA ARG A 29 2.01 -6.71 1.08
C ARG A 29 0.89 -7.04 0.08
N VAL A 30 0.46 -6.08 -0.73
CA VAL A 30 -0.47 -6.36 -1.86
C VAL A 30 0.15 -7.40 -2.78
N ARG A 31 1.39 -7.17 -3.23
CA ARG A 31 2.10 -8.09 -4.12
C ARG A 31 2.24 -9.47 -3.48
N ASP A 32 2.74 -9.53 -2.24
CA ASP A 32 3.00 -10.80 -1.56
C ASP A 32 1.72 -11.63 -1.36
N HIS A 33 0.59 -10.99 -1.00
CA HIS A 33 -0.70 -11.69 -0.91
C HIS A 33 -1.23 -12.14 -2.29
N TRP A 34 -1.03 -11.34 -3.33
CA TRP A 34 -1.42 -11.69 -4.70
C TRP A 34 -0.62 -12.89 -5.21
N GLU A 35 0.70 -12.85 -5.06
CA GLU A 35 1.61 -13.92 -5.46
C GLU A 35 1.30 -15.21 -4.69
N PHE A 36 1.08 -15.12 -3.37
CA PHE A 36 0.70 -16.28 -2.57
C PHE A 36 -0.64 -16.86 -3.01
N GLY A 37 -1.67 -16.03 -3.18
CA GLY A 37 -2.99 -16.48 -3.63
C GLY A 37 -2.95 -17.16 -5.00
N THR A 38 -2.15 -16.61 -5.92
CA THR A 38 -1.93 -17.17 -7.27
C THR A 38 -1.20 -18.51 -7.20
N ALA A 39 -0.06 -18.56 -6.49
CA ALA A 39 0.73 -19.78 -6.34
C ALA A 39 -0.06 -20.90 -5.63
N LEU A 40 -0.86 -20.54 -4.62
CA LEU A 40 -1.75 -21.48 -3.95
C LEU A 40 -2.79 -22.02 -4.93
N ASN A 41 -3.40 -21.17 -5.76
CA ASN A 41 -4.36 -21.63 -6.77
C ASN A 41 -3.73 -22.57 -7.80
N GLU A 42 -2.52 -22.27 -8.28
CA GLU A 42 -1.76 -23.14 -9.20
C GLU A 42 -1.34 -24.47 -8.57
N SER A 43 -1.19 -24.51 -7.24
CA SER A 43 -0.82 -25.74 -6.53
C SER A 43 -1.96 -26.78 -6.46
N PHE A 44 -3.21 -26.36 -6.64
CA PHE A 44 -4.36 -27.28 -6.66
C PHE A 44 -4.27 -28.31 -7.79
N ASP A 45 -3.68 -27.94 -8.93
CA ASP A 45 -3.47 -28.87 -10.03
C ASP A 45 -2.45 -29.96 -9.70
N LYS A 46 -1.53 -29.70 -8.76
CA LYS A 46 -0.42 -30.59 -8.40
C LYS A 46 -0.70 -31.44 -7.16
N TYR A 47 -1.44 -30.88 -6.19
CA TYR A 47 -1.65 -31.48 -4.87
C TYR A 47 -3.14 -31.65 -4.56
N LEU A 48 -3.94 -31.93 -5.58
CA LEU A 48 -5.40 -32.00 -5.46
C LEU A 48 -5.86 -32.96 -4.35
N VAL A 49 -5.19 -34.10 -4.20
CA VAL A 49 -5.56 -35.13 -3.21
C VAL A 49 -5.30 -34.62 -1.80
N GLU A 50 -4.12 -34.08 -1.53
CA GLU A 50 -3.70 -33.57 -0.24
C GLU A 50 -4.52 -32.34 0.16
N LEU A 51 -4.72 -31.40 -0.76
CA LEU A 51 -5.50 -30.19 -0.51
C LEU A 51 -6.98 -30.50 -0.28
N ASN A 52 -7.53 -31.54 -0.91
CA ASN A 52 -8.91 -31.98 -0.66
C ASN A 52 -9.12 -32.71 0.67
N GLN A 53 -8.07 -32.93 1.47
CA GLN A 53 -8.25 -33.42 2.85
C GLN A 53 -8.86 -32.34 3.76
N THR A 54 -8.66 -31.06 3.43
CA THR A 54 -9.15 -29.92 4.22
C THR A 54 -9.70 -28.80 3.33
N PRO A 55 -10.72 -29.06 2.49
CA PRO A 55 -11.13 -28.15 1.42
C PRO A 55 -11.61 -26.78 1.94
N ASN A 56 -12.32 -26.76 3.06
CA ASN A 56 -12.79 -25.52 3.68
C ASN A 56 -11.64 -24.63 4.17
N PHE A 57 -10.56 -25.23 4.69
CA PHE A 57 -9.40 -24.49 5.15
C PHE A 57 -8.72 -23.76 3.99
N TRP A 58 -8.52 -24.46 2.87
CA TRP A 58 -7.86 -23.87 1.70
C TRP A 58 -8.75 -22.87 0.97
N GLU A 59 -10.06 -23.09 0.95
CA GLU A 59 -11.01 -22.11 0.42
C GLU A 59 -10.96 -20.80 1.22
N LEU A 60 -11.03 -20.89 2.54
CA LEU A 60 -10.94 -19.71 3.42
C LEU A 60 -9.58 -19.03 3.30
N THR A 61 -8.49 -19.81 3.21
CA THR A 61 -7.14 -19.29 3.03
C THR A 61 -7.02 -18.48 1.73
N ARG A 62 -7.46 -19.05 0.59
CA ARG A 62 -7.43 -18.33 -0.71
C ARG A 62 -8.24 -17.03 -0.66
N ARG A 63 -9.45 -17.07 -0.10
CA ARG A 63 -10.30 -15.88 0.06
C ARG A 63 -9.62 -14.82 0.91
N ALA A 64 -9.05 -15.20 2.06
CA ALA A 64 -8.38 -14.27 2.95
C ALA A 64 -7.21 -13.52 2.27
N HIS A 65 -6.44 -14.21 1.42
CA HIS A 65 -5.38 -13.57 0.64
C HIS A 65 -5.93 -12.57 -0.38
N MET A 66 -6.98 -12.92 -1.11
CA MET A 66 -7.59 -12.02 -2.09
C MET A 66 -8.30 -10.83 -1.43
N ASP A 67 -8.99 -11.04 -0.31
CA ASP A 67 -9.59 -9.97 0.49
C ASP A 67 -8.50 -9.02 1.01
N ALA A 68 -7.36 -9.55 1.47
CA ALA A 68 -6.23 -8.75 1.90
C ALA A 68 -5.68 -7.88 0.77
N VAL A 69 -5.55 -8.41 -0.46
CA VAL A 69 -5.17 -7.61 -1.63
C VAL A 69 -6.15 -6.45 -1.82
N VAL A 70 -7.45 -6.74 -1.91
CA VAL A 70 -8.47 -5.74 -2.21
C VAL A 70 -8.49 -4.64 -1.14
N LEU A 71 -8.44 -5.02 0.14
CA LEU A 71 -8.45 -4.08 1.25
C LEU A 71 -7.21 -3.17 1.25
N ARG A 72 -6.02 -3.73 0.96
CA ARG A 72 -4.77 -2.97 0.94
C ARG A 72 -4.67 -2.05 -0.28
N LEU A 73 -5.10 -2.51 -1.45
CA LEU A 73 -5.27 -1.65 -2.63
C LEU A 73 -6.26 -0.52 -2.33
N GLY A 74 -7.38 -0.85 -1.68
CA GLY A 74 -8.35 0.14 -1.23
C GLY A 74 -7.71 1.24 -0.38
N ARG A 75 -6.86 0.88 0.60
CA ARG A 75 -6.11 1.84 1.43
C ARG A 75 -5.12 2.67 0.63
N LEU A 76 -4.35 2.04 -0.26
CA LEU A 76 -3.35 2.73 -1.10
C LEU A 76 -3.99 3.78 -2.01
N PHE A 77 -5.22 3.54 -2.46
CA PHE A 77 -5.95 4.41 -3.37
C PHE A 77 -7.12 5.16 -2.73
N ASP A 78 -7.25 5.13 -1.40
CA ASP A 78 -8.34 5.80 -0.70
C ASP A 78 -8.20 7.33 -0.84
N PRO A 79 -9.17 8.01 -1.48
CA PRO A 79 -9.16 9.47 -1.58
C PRO A 79 -9.62 10.16 -0.30
N HIS A 80 -9.92 9.42 0.78
CA HIS A 80 -10.35 10.00 2.04
C HIS A 80 -9.27 10.97 2.57
N PRO A 81 -9.64 12.19 3.03
CA PRO A 81 -8.70 13.21 3.44
C PRO A 81 -7.71 12.82 4.55
N THR A 82 -8.07 11.84 5.36
CA THR A 82 -7.26 11.36 6.50
C THR A 82 -6.57 10.04 6.21
N ALA A 83 -6.77 9.45 5.02
CA ALA A 83 -6.13 8.21 4.66
C ALA A 83 -4.64 8.43 4.40
N ILE A 84 -3.82 7.47 4.79
CA ILE A 84 -2.42 7.41 4.39
C ILE A 84 -2.37 6.65 3.07
N SER A 85 -2.73 7.35 2.00
CA SER A 85 -2.82 6.81 0.66
C SER A 85 -1.74 7.39 -0.24
N LEU A 86 -1.39 6.65 -1.28
CA LEU A 86 -0.42 7.08 -2.27
C LEU A 86 -0.84 8.42 -2.91
N GLY A 87 -2.13 8.58 -3.20
CA GLY A 87 -2.64 9.82 -3.79
C GLY A 87 -2.55 11.03 -2.85
N ASN A 88 -2.76 10.84 -1.55
CA ASN A 88 -2.58 11.90 -0.55
C ASN A 88 -1.10 12.27 -0.38
N LEU A 89 -0.20 11.27 -0.38
CA LEU A 89 1.25 11.47 -0.34
C LEU A 89 1.75 12.26 -1.56
N LEU A 90 1.39 11.83 -2.78
CA LEU A 90 1.79 12.52 -4.02
C LEU A 90 1.28 13.96 -4.06
N ARG A 91 0.08 14.20 -3.54
CA ARG A 91 -0.47 15.56 -3.43
C ARG A 91 0.33 16.42 -2.46
N THR A 92 0.71 15.85 -1.32
CA THR A 92 1.57 16.51 -0.33
C THR A 92 2.89 16.93 -0.94
N MET A 93 3.55 16.03 -1.70
CA MET A 93 4.80 16.35 -2.40
C MET A 93 4.59 17.46 -3.44
N LYS A 94 3.53 17.40 -4.25
CA LYS A 94 3.24 18.40 -5.28
C LYS A 94 3.01 19.80 -4.70
N GLU A 95 2.24 19.92 -3.62
CA GLU A 95 1.96 21.22 -2.99
C GLU A 95 3.21 21.85 -2.37
N ASN A 96 4.16 21.02 -1.90
CA ASN A 96 5.42 21.50 -1.33
C ASN A 96 6.54 21.68 -2.37
N ALA A 97 6.41 21.12 -3.58
CA ALA A 97 7.38 21.28 -4.66
C ALA A 97 7.46 22.71 -5.21
N VAL A 98 6.45 23.56 -4.94
CA VAL A 98 6.35 24.95 -5.41
C VAL A 98 6.87 25.94 -4.35
N ALA A 99 7.23 25.50 -3.15
CA ALA A 99 7.87 26.38 -2.17
C ALA A 99 9.19 26.90 -2.77
N PRO A 100 9.41 28.23 -2.83
CA PRO A 100 10.62 28.78 -3.42
C PRO A 100 11.82 28.18 -2.70
N SER A 101 12.79 27.74 -3.49
CA SER A 101 14.11 27.36 -3.01
C SER A 101 14.67 28.50 -2.17
N THR A 102 14.51 28.42 -0.84
CA THR A 102 15.34 29.17 0.07
C THR A 102 16.77 28.76 -0.30
N PRO A 103 17.64 29.70 -0.72
CA PRO A 103 19.01 29.36 -1.03
C PRO A 103 19.59 28.62 0.16
N LEU A 104 20.10 27.41 -0.07
CA LEU A 104 20.88 26.71 0.95
C LEU A 104 22.01 27.67 1.34
N PRO A 105 22.21 27.98 2.63
CA PRO A 105 23.27 28.88 3.05
C PRO A 105 24.58 28.32 2.50
N ALA A 106 25.36 29.18 1.86
CA ALA A 106 26.64 28.79 1.27
C ALA A 106 27.47 28.07 2.34
N CYS A 107 27.80 26.81 2.11
CA CYS A 107 28.78 26.10 2.90
C CYS A 107 30.11 26.84 2.70
N HIS A 108 30.50 27.65 3.68
CA HIS A 108 31.87 28.12 3.79
C HIS A 108 32.73 26.90 4.17
N TYR A 109 33.46 26.38 3.18
CA TYR A 109 34.60 25.49 3.40
C TYR A 109 35.82 26.31 3.81
#